data_AF-A0A0D0S406-F1
#
_entry.id   AF-A0A0D0S406-F1
#
_cell.length_a   1.000
_cell.length_b   1.000
_cell.length_c   1.000
_cell.angle_alpha   90.00
_cell.angle_beta   90.00
_cell.angle_gamma   90.00
#
_symmetry.space_group_name_H-M   'P 1'
#
loop_
_entity.id
_entity.type
_entity.pdbx_description
1 polymer ?
#
loop_
_entity_poly.entity_id
_entity_poly.type
_entity_poly.pdbx_seq_one_letter_code
_entity_poly.pdbx_strand_id
1 'polypeptide(L)'
;MNKNMLAVAVAALMVGGVAVAAYNSFDRPASHDVEASIFSPVAGQTGMASFAGDSRADGSIAMLDQAPMARLDYADVIDIDEVTAKEDLYAVVTGVDPVRETSTVSSPRQVCDDVVVQERLPERDGNVGGTVAGAVIGGVLGNQVGKGSGRRAATAAGAVAGGFVGNRVDRNHVGGRVVERVDRQCRTVSDTSQSSRVVGYDVSFRNPDGTTGSKRMGSKPGDRISLGSRDEVVGYDVTYRFEGQERTVRMNDRPGDRLPVIDGEVVVQTASVAGTPRG
;
A
#
# COMPACT_ATOMS: atom_id res chain seq x y z
N MET A 1 -16.62 -21.89 -37.27
CA MET A 1 -17.44 -21.02 -36.41
C MET A 1 -17.25 -21.47 -34.98
N ASN A 2 -17.05 -20.54 -34.05
CA ASN A 2 -17.50 -20.54 -32.64
C ASN A 2 -16.83 -19.36 -31.93
N LYS A 3 -17.45 -18.19 -32.08
CA LYS A 3 -17.34 -17.08 -31.12
C LYS A 3 -18.23 -17.46 -29.93
N ASN A 4 -17.77 -17.15 -28.72
CA ASN A 4 -18.56 -16.67 -27.56
C ASN A 4 -18.02 -17.25 -26.25
N MET A 5 -17.26 -16.44 -25.51
CA MET A 5 -17.55 -16.13 -24.10
C MET A 5 -16.45 -15.21 -23.55
N LEU A 6 -16.79 -13.92 -23.44
CA LEU A 6 -16.08 -12.96 -22.61
C LEU A 6 -17.14 -12.40 -21.67
N ALA A 7 -17.13 -12.87 -20.42
CA ALA A 7 -17.90 -12.32 -19.32
C ALA A 7 -16.93 -12.11 -18.16
N VAL A 8 -16.34 -10.92 -18.10
CA VAL A 8 -15.54 -10.48 -16.96
C VAL A 8 -16.51 -9.74 -16.04
N ALA A 9 -17.04 -10.44 -15.05
CA ALA A 9 -17.77 -9.84 -13.94
C ALA A 9 -16.74 -9.30 -12.94
N VAL A 10 -16.44 -8.00 -13.02
CA VAL A 10 -15.66 -7.31 -11.98
C VAL A 10 -16.61 -6.99 -10.82
N ALA A 11 -16.51 -7.79 -9.77
CA ALA A 11 -17.11 -7.51 -8.47
C ALA A 11 -16.32 -6.36 -7.81
N ALA A 12 -16.88 -5.16 -7.81
CA ALA A 12 -16.41 -4.05 -7.00
C ALA A 12 -16.99 -4.22 -5.57
N LEU A 13 -16.17 -4.74 -4.66
CA LEU A 13 -16.46 -4.88 -3.23
C LEU A 13 -15.65 -3.83 -2.45
N MET A 14 -16.35 -3.15 -1.54
CA MET A 14 -15.85 -2.39 -0.39
C MET A 14 -15.16 -1.04 -0.66
N VAL A 15 -15.96 0.02 -0.64
CA VAL A 15 -15.56 1.26 0.04
C VAL A 15 -16.42 1.40 1.28
N GLY A 16 -15.78 1.20 2.44
CA GLY A 16 -16.34 1.44 3.75
C GLY A 16 -16.44 2.93 4.06
N GLY A 17 -17.58 3.30 4.63
CA GLY A 17 -17.79 4.24 5.73
C GLY A 17 -17.01 5.56 5.77
N VAL A 18 -17.74 6.66 5.58
CA VAL A 18 -17.78 7.75 6.57
C VAL A 18 -19.23 8.24 6.66
N ALA A 19 -19.91 7.91 7.76
CA ALA A 19 -21.15 8.58 8.13
C ALA A 19 -20.76 9.86 8.89
N VAL A 20 -20.98 11.02 8.28
CA VAL A 20 -20.94 12.30 8.99
C VAL A 20 -22.35 12.58 9.48
N ALA A 21 -22.60 12.34 10.76
CA ALA A 21 -23.82 12.79 11.40
C ALA A 21 -23.68 14.29 11.70
N ALA A 22 -24.50 15.10 11.03
CA ALA A 22 -24.82 16.44 11.47
C ALA A 22 -25.66 16.33 12.76
N TYR A 23 -25.24 17.00 13.83
CA TYR A 23 -26.12 17.28 14.95
C TYR A 23 -26.31 18.79 15.04
N ASN A 24 -27.54 19.20 14.75
CA ASN A 24 -27.98 20.57 14.81
C ASN A 24 -28.36 20.92 16.26
N SER A 25 -28.02 22.15 16.63
CA SER A 25 -28.32 22.81 17.89
C SER A 25 -29.82 22.86 18.19
N PHE A 26 -30.21 22.62 19.45
CA PHE A 26 -31.35 23.28 20.11
C PHE A 26 -31.14 23.37 21.63
N ASP A 27 -31.41 24.57 22.15
CA ASP A 27 -31.33 25.05 23.53
C ASP A 27 -31.96 24.16 24.61
N ARG A 28 -31.32 24.13 25.81
CA ARG A 28 -31.87 24.68 27.08
C ARG A 28 -30.90 24.56 28.26
N PRO A 29 -31.05 25.43 29.29
CA PRO A 29 -30.04 25.65 30.33
C PRO A 29 -30.20 24.71 31.52
N ALA A 30 -29.09 24.40 32.20
CA ALA A 30 -29.10 23.83 33.53
C ALA A 30 -28.05 24.54 34.39
N SER A 31 -28.58 25.26 35.37
CA SER A 31 -27.92 25.83 36.54
C SER A 31 -27.19 24.76 37.35
N HIS A 32 -25.96 25.05 37.77
CA HIS A 32 -25.33 24.35 38.88
C HIS A 32 -25.11 25.32 40.03
N ASP A 33 -25.80 25.00 41.12
CA ASP A 33 -25.84 25.70 42.39
C ASP A 33 -24.46 25.69 43.07
N VAL A 34 -23.99 26.88 43.45
CA VAL A 34 -22.91 27.05 44.41
C VAL A 34 -23.56 27.22 45.77
N GLU A 35 -23.57 26.13 46.53
CA GLU A 35 -24.09 26.10 47.89
C GLU A 35 -23.06 26.73 48.84
N ALA A 36 -23.43 27.88 49.41
CA ALA A 36 -22.71 28.54 50.48
C ALA A 36 -22.94 27.77 51.78
N SER A 37 -21.88 27.20 52.36
CA SER A 37 -21.91 26.67 53.74
C SER A 37 -21.07 27.52 54.68
N ILE A 38 -21.79 28.04 55.64
CA ILE A 38 -21.48 28.95 56.74
C ILE A 38 -20.76 28.14 57.83
N PHE A 39 -19.59 28.59 58.31
CA PHE A 39 -19.10 28.22 59.64
C PHE A 39 -18.41 29.41 60.33
N SER A 40 -18.90 29.70 61.53
CA SER A 40 -18.61 30.84 62.40
C SER A 40 -17.19 30.87 62.98
N PRO A 41 -16.63 32.04 63.34
CA PRO A 41 -15.59 32.11 64.36
C PRO A 41 -16.21 32.18 65.76
N VAL A 42 -15.76 31.27 66.63
CA VAL A 42 -16.13 31.18 68.04
C VAL A 42 -15.43 32.29 68.85
N ALA A 43 -16.16 32.91 69.77
CA ALA A 43 -15.60 33.76 70.80
C ALA A 43 -14.94 32.90 71.89
N GLY A 44 -13.71 33.24 72.28
CA GLY A 44 -13.00 32.64 73.41
C GLY A 44 -11.96 33.61 73.96
N GLN A 45 -12.28 34.24 75.08
CA GLN A 45 -11.44 35.18 75.82
C GLN A 45 -10.26 34.46 76.51
N THR A 46 -9.15 35.18 76.70
CA THR A 46 -8.42 35.42 77.98
C THR A 46 -6.91 35.45 77.77
N GLY A 47 -6.26 36.49 78.29
CA GLY A 47 -4.80 36.61 78.33
C GLY A 47 -4.29 38.04 78.32
N MET A 48 -4.75 38.87 79.27
CA MET A 48 -4.00 40.07 79.63
C MET A 48 -2.72 39.63 80.36
N ALA A 49 -1.56 39.96 79.81
CA ALA A 49 -0.31 40.03 80.55
C ALA A 49 0.25 41.44 80.36
N SER A 50 0.02 42.27 81.37
CA SER A 50 0.59 43.59 81.55
C SER A 50 2.10 43.45 81.77
N PHE A 51 2.91 43.98 80.87
CA PHE A 51 4.28 44.36 81.21
C PHE A 51 4.32 45.88 81.37
N ALA A 52 4.37 46.30 82.63
CA ALA A 52 4.72 47.65 83.02
C ALA A 52 6.20 47.87 82.67
N GLY A 53 6.45 48.58 81.57
CA GLY A 53 7.74 49.16 81.24
C GLY A 53 7.65 50.67 81.43
N ASP A 54 8.27 51.16 82.50
CA ASP A 54 8.42 52.58 82.82
C ASP A 54 9.31 53.26 81.77
N SER A 55 8.87 54.39 81.22
CA SER A 55 9.71 55.30 80.43
C SER A 55 9.05 56.68 80.37
N ARG A 56 9.36 57.51 81.38
CA ARG A 56 9.39 58.96 81.20
C ARG A 56 10.84 59.38 80.97
N ALA A 57 11.10 59.98 79.81
CA ALA A 57 11.80 61.26 79.66
C ALA A 57 12.35 61.40 78.25
N ASP A 58 11.86 62.44 77.58
CA ASP A 58 12.65 63.45 76.86
C ASP A 58 13.90 62.98 76.10
N GLY A 59 13.79 63.04 74.77
CA GLY A 59 14.87 62.72 73.87
C GLY A 59 14.31 62.57 72.46
N SER A 60 14.40 63.64 71.68
CA SER A 60 14.16 63.65 70.24
C SER A 60 14.82 62.43 69.58
N ILE A 61 14.02 61.45 69.18
CA ILE A 61 14.48 60.42 68.26
C ILE A 61 14.49 61.07 66.89
N ALA A 62 15.67 61.54 66.50
CA ALA A 62 15.96 61.89 65.13
C ALA A 62 15.49 60.73 64.25
N MET A 63 14.67 61.03 63.24
CA MET A 63 14.35 60.11 62.16
C MET A 63 15.64 59.48 61.67
N LEU A 64 15.86 58.22 62.04
CA LEU A 64 16.86 57.39 61.38
C LEU A 64 16.30 57.15 59.99
N ASP A 65 16.91 57.86 59.05
CA ASP A 65 16.86 57.68 57.61
C ASP A 65 16.46 56.25 57.26
N GLN A 66 15.21 56.10 56.83
CA GLN A 66 14.67 54.85 56.36
C GLN A 66 15.57 54.41 55.21
N ALA A 67 16.41 53.38 55.43
CA ALA A 67 17.22 52.80 54.35
C ALA A 67 16.33 52.67 53.12
N PRO A 68 16.76 53.17 51.94
CA PRO A 68 15.90 53.21 50.78
C PRO A 68 15.43 51.79 50.52
N MET A 69 14.13 51.54 50.69
CA MET A 69 13.55 50.27 50.26
C MET A 69 13.92 50.16 48.78
N ALA A 70 14.74 49.18 48.44
CA ALA A 70 15.15 48.94 47.06
C ALA A 70 13.87 48.86 46.22
N ARG A 71 13.61 49.92 45.46
CA ARG A 71 12.47 49.99 44.57
C ARG A 71 12.84 49.06 43.42
N LEU A 72 12.16 47.92 43.34
CA LEU A 72 12.27 47.07 42.16
C LEU A 72 11.60 47.86 41.03
N ASP A 73 12.43 48.37 40.12
CA ASP A 73 11.97 49.01 38.91
C ASP A 73 11.59 47.93 37.89
N TYR A 74 10.63 48.24 37.02
CA TYR A 74 10.14 47.31 36.01
C TYR A 74 10.02 48.00 34.66
N ALA A 75 10.34 47.26 33.60
CA ALA A 75 10.05 47.62 32.23
C ALA A 75 8.79 46.91 31.75
N ASP A 76 7.94 47.59 30.97
CA ASP A 76 6.78 46.99 30.34
C ASP A 76 7.20 46.28 29.04
N VAL A 77 6.82 45.02 28.86
CA VAL A 77 7.05 44.30 27.60
C VAL A 77 6.03 44.76 26.56
N ILE A 78 6.51 45.15 25.39
CA ILE A 78 5.71 45.67 24.28
C ILE A 78 5.47 44.60 23.24
N ASP A 79 6.49 43.82 22.90
CA ASP A 79 6.42 42.78 21.87
C ASP A 79 7.37 41.60 22.16
N ILE A 80 6.99 40.41 21.70
CA ILE A 80 7.74 39.17 21.90
C ILE A 80 7.80 38.40 20.57
N ASP A 81 8.97 38.43 19.94
CA ASP A 81 9.27 37.67 18.73
C ASP A 81 9.96 36.35 19.08
N GLU A 82 9.38 35.22 18.69
CA GLU A 82 10.00 33.91 18.87
C GLU A 82 11.11 33.68 17.84
N VAL A 83 12.29 33.30 18.31
CA VAL A 83 13.39 32.90 17.43
C VAL A 83 13.48 31.40 17.37
N THR A 84 13.25 30.90 16.16
CA THR A 84 13.23 29.48 15.84
C THR A 84 14.51 29.06 15.12
N ALA A 85 14.99 27.86 15.44
CA ALA A 85 16.07 27.19 14.74
C ALA A 85 15.58 25.86 14.17
N LYS A 86 16.19 25.42 13.07
CA LYS A 86 15.91 24.10 12.50
C LYS A 86 16.72 23.03 13.21
N GLU A 87 16.03 22.11 13.85
CA GLU A 87 16.61 20.92 14.46
C GLU A 87 16.35 19.70 13.56
N ASP A 88 17.40 18.96 13.20
CA ASP A 88 17.27 17.72 12.44
C ASP A 88 16.75 16.59 13.32
N LEU A 89 15.60 16.03 12.93
CA LEU A 89 14.94 14.98 13.68
C LEU A 89 15.26 13.61 13.08
N TYR A 90 15.65 12.68 13.95
CA TYR A 90 15.97 11.30 13.56
C TYR A 90 15.16 10.31 14.38
N ALA A 91 14.73 9.23 13.75
CA ALA A 91 14.20 8.05 14.43
C ALA A 91 15.19 6.90 14.41
N VAL A 92 15.14 6.06 15.45
CA VAL A 92 15.91 4.82 15.53
C VAL A 92 15.12 3.70 14.85
N VAL A 93 15.77 2.96 13.96
CA VAL A 93 15.15 1.82 13.28
C VAL A 93 15.03 0.65 14.25
N THR A 94 13.83 0.10 14.35
CA THR A 94 13.53 -1.05 15.23
C THR A 94 13.26 -2.33 14.44
N GLY A 95 12.89 -2.25 13.16
CA GLY A 95 12.62 -3.41 12.32
C GLY A 95 12.71 -3.08 10.83
N VAL A 96 13.14 -4.07 10.03
CA VAL A 96 13.30 -3.93 8.57
C VAL A 96 12.83 -5.20 7.88
N ASP A 97 11.67 -5.11 7.23
CA ASP A 97 11.06 -6.22 6.50
C ASP A 97 11.16 -5.98 4.97
N PRO A 98 11.83 -6.87 4.21
CA PRO A 98 11.96 -6.71 2.77
C PRO A 98 10.65 -7.03 2.04
N VAL A 99 10.19 -6.10 1.20
CA VAL A 99 9.03 -6.29 0.33
C VAL A 99 9.51 -6.95 -0.96
N ARG A 100 9.02 -8.16 -1.24
CA ARG A 100 9.38 -8.93 -2.44
C ARG A 100 8.26 -8.95 -3.45
N GLU A 101 8.62 -8.79 -4.72
CA GLU A 101 7.72 -8.97 -5.85
C GLU A 101 8.16 -10.19 -6.64
N THR A 102 7.21 -11.07 -6.98
CA THR A 102 7.47 -12.27 -7.78
C THR A 102 6.86 -12.09 -9.17
N SER A 103 7.71 -12.13 -10.20
CA SER A 103 7.26 -12.18 -11.58
C SER A 103 7.31 -13.62 -12.09
N THR A 104 6.20 -14.09 -12.65
CA THR A 104 6.13 -15.39 -13.33
C THR A 104 6.10 -15.16 -14.83
N VAL A 105 7.06 -15.73 -15.54
CA VAL A 105 7.11 -15.73 -17.00
C VAL A 105 6.83 -17.14 -17.49
N SER A 106 5.85 -17.27 -18.38
CA SER A 106 5.52 -18.52 -19.05
C SER A 106 6.11 -18.50 -20.46
N SER A 107 7.00 -19.44 -20.77
CA SER A 107 7.61 -19.59 -22.09
C SER A 107 7.05 -20.85 -22.76
N PRO A 108 6.14 -20.73 -23.74
CA PRO A 108 5.64 -21.88 -24.47
C PRO A 108 6.73 -22.42 -25.40
N ARG A 109 6.97 -23.73 -25.34
CA ARG A 109 7.79 -24.45 -26.32
C ARG A 109 6.99 -25.59 -26.93
N GLN A 110 7.22 -25.84 -28.21
CA GLN A 110 6.57 -26.92 -28.92
C GLN A 110 7.40 -28.19 -28.76
N VAL A 111 6.80 -29.24 -28.20
CA VAL A 111 7.38 -30.57 -28.13
C VAL A 111 6.65 -31.42 -29.16
N CYS A 112 7.39 -31.92 -30.15
CA CYS A 112 6.87 -32.77 -31.20
C CYS A 112 7.37 -34.20 -31.00
N ASP A 113 6.43 -35.13 -30.91
CA ASP A 113 6.68 -36.57 -30.80
C ASP A 113 6.26 -37.24 -32.13
N ASP A 114 7.14 -38.06 -32.69
CA ASP A 114 6.82 -38.86 -33.88
C ASP A 114 6.11 -40.14 -33.40
N VAL A 115 4.80 -40.21 -33.61
CA VAL A 115 3.96 -41.32 -33.14
C VAL A 115 3.60 -42.20 -34.33
N VAL A 116 3.86 -43.50 -34.22
CA VAL A 116 3.42 -44.47 -35.22
C VAL A 116 1.93 -44.70 -35.04
N VAL A 117 1.12 -44.19 -35.96
CA VAL A 117 -0.31 -44.44 -35.99
C VAL A 117 -0.64 -45.55 -36.99
N GLN A 118 -1.56 -46.41 -36.59
CA GLN A 118 -2.10 -47.45 -37.45
C GLN A 118 -3.33 -46.90 -38.17
N GLU A 119 -3.12 -46.39 -39.39
CA GLU A 119 -4.23 -45.97 -40.24
C GLU A 119 -4.67 -47.15 -41.11
N ARG A 120 -5.96 -47.50 -41.01
CA ARG A 120 -6.59 -48.39 -41.99
C ARG A 120 -6.93 -47.53 -43.19
N LEU A 121 -6.23 -47.72 -44.31
CA LEU A 121 -6.57 -47.01 -45.54
C LEU A 121 -8.04 -47.27 -45.87
N PRO A 122 -8.76 -46.29 -46.44
CA PRO A 122 -10.12 -46.53 -46.90
C PRO A 122 -10.10 -47.71 -47.86
N GLU A 123 -10.89 -48.73 -47.53
CA GLU A 123 -11.18 -49.85 -48.42
C GLU A 123 -11.64 -49.22 -49.75
N ARG A 124 -10.82 -49.34 -50.80
CA ARG A 124 -11.31 -49.05 -52.14
C ARG A 124 -12.26 -50.18 -52.47
N ASP A 125 -13.52 -49.99 -52.11
CA ASP A 125 -14.61 -50.84 -52.57
C ASP A 125 -14.45 -50.99 -54.08
N GLY A 126 -14.38 -52.26 -54.48
CA GLY A 126 -14.02 -52.70 -55.82
C GLY A 126 -14.68 -51.81 -56.86
N ASN A 127 -13.85 -51.21 -57.70
CA ASN A 127 -14.28 -50.38 -58.80
C ASN A 127 -15.15 -51.26 -59.72
N VAL A 128 -16.47 -51.24 -59.53
CA VAL A 128 -17.46 -51.90 -60.40
C VAL A 128 -17.26 -51.46 -61.86
N GLY A 129 -16.62 -50.32 -62.10
CA GLY A 129 -16.19 -49.85 -63.41
C GLY A 129 -15.22 -50.77 -64.15
N GLY A 130 -14.34 -51.51 -63.46
CA GLY A 130 -13.39 -52.43 -64.10
C GLY A 130 -14.07 -53.62 -64.78
N THR A 131 -15.08 -54.19 -64.13
CA THR A 131 -15.85 -55.33 -64.62
C THR A 131 -16.80 -54.92 -65.76
N VAL A 132 -17.38 -53.72 -65.68
CA VAL A 132 -18.25 -53.19 -66.74
C VAL A 132 -17.43 -52.84 -68.00
N ALA A 133 -16.23 -52.26 -67.86
CA ALA A 133 -15.37 -51.97 -69.00
C ALA A 133 -14.86 -53.25 -69.70
N GLY A 134 -14.49 -54.28 -68.95
CA GLY A 134 -14.06 -55.58 -69.50
C GLY A 134 -15.16 -56.29 -70.29
N ALA A 135 -16.42 -56.21 -69.81
CA ALA A 135 -17.58 -56.77 -70.51
C ALA A 135 -17.86 -56.05 -71.84
N VAL A 136 -17.71 -54.72 -71.88
CA VAL A 136 -17.88 -53.94 -73.12
C VAL A 136 -16.78 -54.28 -74.12
N ILE A 137 -15.50 -54.31 -73.71
CA ILE A 137 -14.38 -54.63 -74.60
C ILE A 137 -14.50 -56.07 -75.13
N GLY A 138 -14.84 -57.04 -74.26
CA GLY A 138 -15.05 -58.43 -74.66
C GLY A 138 -16.26 -58.63 -75.59
N GLY A 139 -17.35 -57.89 -75.36
CA GLY A 139 -18.55 -57.93 -76.21
C GLY A 139 -18.33 -57.30 -77.59
N VAL A 140 -17.56 -56.22 -77.69
CA VAL A 140 -17.26 -55.57 -78.97
C VAL A 140 -16.30 -56.41 -79.83
N LEU A 141 -15.29 -57.03 -79.23
CA LEU A 141 -14.37 -57.93 -79.93
C LEU A 141 -15.06 -59.23 -80.38
N GLY A 142 -15.93 -59.82 -79.54
CA GLY A 142 -16.69 -61.03 -79.88
C GLY A 142 -17.68 -60.83 -81.05
N ASN A 143 -18.11 -59.59 -81.27
CA ASN A 143 -19.04 -59.23 -82.34
C ASN A 143 -18.38 -59.11 -83.73
N GLN A 144 -17.06 -59.24 -83.86
CA GLN A 144 -16.35 -59.14 -85.15
C GLN A 144 -16.03 -60.51 -85.78
N VAL A 145 -16.13 -61.60 -85.02
CA VAL A 145 -15.78 -62.95 -85.48
C VAL A 145 -17.05 -63.76 -85.76
N GLY A 146 -17.54 -63.72 -87.00
CA GLY A 146 -18.61 -64.60 -87.50
C GLY A 146 -19.76 -63.90 -88.23
N LYS A 147 -20.40 -64.60 -89.17
CA LYS A 147 -21.57 -64.13 -89.95
C LYS A 147 -22.76 -65.05 -89.67
N GLY A 148 -23.95 -64.49 -89.45
CA GLY A 148 -25.18 -65.24 -89.14
C GLY A 148 -25.55 -65.31 -87.65
N SER A 149 -26.55 -66.13 -87.30
CA SER A 149 -27.09 -66.26 -85.92
C SER A 149 -26.06 -66.68 -84.86
N GLY A 150 -24.97 -67.33 -85.27
CA GLY A 150 -23.84 -67.69 -84.39
C GLY A 150 -23.09 -66.49 -83.80
N ARG A 151 -23.15 -65.32 -84.43
CA ARG A 151 -22.51 -64.08 -83.94
C ARG A 151 -23.11 -63.60 -82.61
N ARG A 152 -24.42 -63.76 -82.43
CA ARG A 152 -25.13 -63.35 -81.19
C ARG A 152 -24.77 -64.27 -80.02
N ALA A 153 -24.61 -65.56 -80.29
CA ALA A 153 -24.17 -66.53 -79.29
C ALA A 153 -22.71 -66.28 -78.86
N ALA A 154 -21.82 -65.97 -79.81
CA ALA A 154 -20.41 -65.68 -79.52
C ALA A 154 -20.22 -64.40 -78.67
N THR A 155 -20.95 -63.32 -78.95
CA THR A 155 -20.93 -62.10 -78.13
C THR A 155 -21.42 -62.36 -76.69
N ALA A 156 -22.51 -63.12 -76.54
CA ALA A 156 -23.02 -63.49 -75.22
C ALA A 156 -22.02 -64.38 -74.46
N ALA A 157 -21.40 -65.35 -75.13
CA ALA A 157 -20.37 -66.19 -74.54
C ALA A 157 -19.11 -65.41 -74.14
N GLY A 158 -18.66 -64.45 -74.96
CA GLY A 158 -17.49 -63.61 -74.70
C GLY A 158 -17.68 -62.66 -73.52
N ALA A 159 -18.89 -62.10 -73.34
CA ALA A 159 -19.21 -61.27 -72.18
C ALA A 159 -19.22 -62.07 -70.87
N VAL A 160 -19.77 -63.30 -70.90
CA VAL A 160 -19.83 -64.18 -69.73
C VAL A 160 -18.43 -64.70 -69.38
N ALA A 161 -17.63 -65.09 -70.38
CA ALA A 161 -16.25 -65.52 -70.19
C ALA A 161 -15.33 -64.38 -69.70
N GLY A 162 -15.48 -63.17 -70.28
CA GLY A 162 -14.75 -61.97 -69.85
C GLY A 162 -15.10 -61.55 -68.42
N GLY A 163 -16.37 -61.66 -68.02
CA GLY A 163 -16.82 -61.41 -66.65
C GLY A 163 -16.27 -62.42 -65.64
N PHE A 164 -16.12 -63.69 -66.02
CA PHE A 164 -15.66 -64.74 -65.11
C PHE A 164 -14.14 -64.68 -64.83
N VAL A 165 -13.34 -64.23 -65.81
CA VAL A 165 -11.90 -64.00 -65.63
C VAL A 165 -11.64 -62.73 -64.82
N GLY A 166 -12.45 -61.67 -65.02
CA GLY A 166 -12.36 -60.44 -64.23
C GLY A 166 -12.52 -60.65 -62.72
N ASN A 167 -13.41 -61.55 -62.32
CA ASN A 167 -13.68 -61.86 -60.91
C ASN A 167 -12.54 -62.63 -60.20
N ARG A 168 -11.51 -63.08 -60.93
CA ARG A 168 -10.35 -63.78 -60.33
C ARG A 168 -9.13 -62.87 -60.13
N VAL A 169 -9.04 -61.77 -60.87
CA VAL A 169 -7.99 -60.75 -60.69
C VAL A 169 -8.23 -59.88 -59.45
N ASP A 170 -9.48 -59.79 -58.99
CA ASP A 170 -9.89 -58.97 -57.83
C ASP A 170 -9.65 -59.65 -56.46
N ARG A 171 -8.96 -60.80 -56.43
CA ARG A 171 -8.66 -61.54 -55.19
C ARG A 171 -7.45 -61.04 -54.41
N ASN A 172 -6.69 -60.12 -54.98
CA ASN A 172 -5.70 -59.36 -54.22
C ASN A 172 -6.38 -58.12 -53.64
N HIS A 173 -7.38 -58.35 -52.79
CA HIS A 173 -7.90 -57.32 -51.89
C HIS A 173 -6.72 -56.86 -51.01
N VAL A 174 -6.12 -55.74 -51.39
CA VAL A 174 -5.22 -54.96 -50.54
C VAL A 174 -6.01 -54.00 -49.64
N GLY A 175 -7.31 -54.26 -49.46
CA GLY A 175 -8.15 -53.62 -48.45
C GLY A 175 -7.74 -54.06 -47.05
N GLY A 176 -7.75 -53.13 -46.10
CA GLY A 176 -7.44 -53.41 -44.71
C GLY A 176 -5.97 -53.58 -44.35
N ARG A 177 -5.01 -53.34 -45.27
CA ARG A 177 -3.59 -53.29 -44.89
C ARG A 177 -3.39 -52.12 -43.92
N VAL A 178 -3.18 -52.46 -42.64
CA VAL A 178 -2.73 -51.50 -41.64
C VAL A 178 -1.38 -51.00 -42.11
N VAL A 179 -1.32 -49.75 -42.53
CA VAL A 179 -0.04 -49.10 -42.81
C VAL A 179 0.33 -48.29 -41.59
N GLU A 180 1.59 -48.43 -41.20
CA GLU A 180 2.18 -47.57 -40.20
C GLU A 180 2.52 -46.25 -40.88
N ARG A 181 1.85 -45.19 -40.44
CA ARG A 181 2.22 -43.81 -40.79
C ARG A 181 2.85 -43.18 -39.55
N VAL A 182 4.00 -42.53 -39.75
CA VAL A 182 4.61 -41.69 -38.72
C VAL A 182 3.90 -40.34 -38.78
N ASP A 183 3.09 -40.06 -37.77
CA ASP A 183 2.43 -38.77 -37.62
C ASP A 183 3.16 -37.96 -36.55
N ARG A 184 3.58 -36.75 -36.92
CA ARG A 184 4.23 -35.81 -36.01
C ARG A 184 3.17 -35.11 -35.18
N GLN A 185 3.07 -35.47 -33.90
CA GLN A 185 2.16 -34.82 -32.97
C GLN A 185 2.91 -33.78 -32.16
N CYS A 186 2.58 -32.51 -32.38
CA CYS A 186 3.17 -31.40 -31.64
C CYS A 186 2.20 -30.90 -30.58
N ARG A 187 2.66 -30.80 -29.34
CA ARG A 187 1.94 -30.14 -28.24
C ARG A 187 2.75 -28.99 -27.69
N THR A 188 2.06 -27.94 -27.27
CA THR A 188 2.69 -26.80 -26.58
C THR A 188 2.83 -27.14 -25.10
N VAL A 189 4.05 -27.10 -24.61
CA VAL A 189 4.36 -27.22 -23.18
C VAL A 189 4.83 -25.85 -22.70
N SER A 190 4.22 -25.36 -21.63
CA SER A 190 4.62 -24.10 -21.01
C SER A 190 5.60 -24.36 -19.88
N ASP A 191 6.82 -23.85 -20.00
CA ASP A 191 7.74 -23.76 -18.86
C ASP A 191 7.43 -22.47 -18.10
N THR A 192 7.26 -22.58 -16.78
CA THR A 192 7.07 -21.42 -15.90
C THR A 192 8.38 -21.12 -15.18
N SER A 193 8.85 -19.88 -15.32
CA SER A 193 9.99 -19.36 -14.56
C SER A 193 9.51 -18.29 -13.59
N GLN A 194 9.90 -18.41 -12.33
CA GLN A 194 9.59 -17.44 -11.29
C GLN A 194 10.87 -16.72 -10.86
N SER A 195 10.82 -15.40 -10.82
CA SER A 195 11.91 -14.57 -10.27
C SER A 195 11.35 -13.67 -9.18
N SER A 196 11.98 -13.67 -8.01
CA SER A 196 11.62 -12.82 -6.88
C SER A 196 12.73 -11.81 -6.62
N ARG A 197 12.36 -10.53 -6.55
CA ARG A 197 13.28 -9.43 -6.25
C ARG A 197 12.73 -8.55 -5.13
N VAL A 198 13.62 -7.98 -4.33
CA VAL A 198 13.23 -7.00 -3.31
C VAL A 198 12.94 -5.68 -4.01
N VAL A 199 11.75 -5.13 -3.79
CA VAL A 199 11.28 -3.88 -4.40
C VAL A 199 11.21 -2.72 -3.41
N GLY A 200 11.34 -3.02 -2.12
CA GLY A 200 11.36 -2.02 -1.05
C GLY A 200 11.49 -2.66 0.31
N TYR A 201 11.36 -1.84 1.35
CA TYR A 201 11.46 -2.25 2.75
C TYR A 201 10.36 -1.56 3.54
N ASP A 202 9.65 -2.32 4.35
CA ASP A 202 8.80 -1.79 5.41
C ASP A 202 9.66 -1.62 6.66
N VAL A 203 9.78 -0.38 7.11
CA VAL A 203 10.71 -0.01 8.18
C VAL A 203 9.90 0.44 9.38
N SER A 204 10.03 -0.26 10.49
CA SER A 204 9.53 0.19 11.79
C SER A 204 10.58 1.02 12.49
N PHE A 205 10.16 2.12 13.12
CA PHE A 205 11.06 3.05 13.79
C PHE A 205 10.45 3.58 15.09
N ARG A 206 11.32 4.08 15.97
CA ARG A 206 10.97 4.76 17.22
C ARG A 206 11.47 6.20 17.17
N ASN A 207 10.56 7.12 17.45
CA ASN A 207 10.82 8.56 17.55
C ASN A 207 11.48 8.91 18.89
N PRO A 208 12.13 10.09 19.01
CA PRO A 208 12.72 10.54 20.27
C PRO A 208 11.71 10.72 21.41
N ASP A 209 10.45 11.03 21.08
CA ASP A 209 9.33 11.11 22.03
C ASP A 209 8.84 9.73 22.54
N GLY A 210 9.45 8.64 22.05
CA GLY A 210 9.10 7.26 22.41
C GLY A 210 7.98 6.63 21.57
N THR A 211 7.30 7.41 20.72
CA THR A 211 6.28 6.89 19.81
C THR A 211 6.91 6.03 18.72
N THR A 212 6.14 5.08 18.19
CA THR A 212 6.60 4.18 17.11
C THR A 212 5.81 4.40 15.84
N GLY A 213 6.48 4.32 14.70
CA GLY A 213 5.86 4.42 13.39
C GLY A 213 6.42 3.40 12.40
N SER A 214 5.84 3.38 11.21
CA SER A 214 6.33 2.58 10.08
C SER A 214 6.38 3.40 8.80
N LYS A 215 7.39 3.19 7.95
CA LYS A 215 7.54 3.86 6.66
C LYS A 215 8.06 2.89 5.60
N ARG A 216 7.50 2.97 4.40
CA ARG A 216 8.01 2.24 3.24
C ARG A 216 9.17 3.00 2.60
N MET A 217 10.27 2.28 2.36
CA MET A 217 11.50 2.82 1.75
C MET A 217 11.88 2.03 0.50
N GLY A 218 12.48 2.70 -0.49
CA GLY A 218 12.99 2.06 -1.71
C GLY A 218 14.33 1.33 -1.52
N SER A 219 15.06 1.66 -0.47
CA SER A 219 16.38 1.12 -0.16
C SER A 219 16.44 0.66 1.30
N LYS A 220 17.38 -0.25 1.61
CA LYS A 220 17.54 -0.76 2.98
C LYS A 220 18.02 0.38 3.88
N PRO A 221 17.31 0.70 4.99
CA PRO A 221 17.77 1.72 5.92
C PRO A 221 19.00 1.26 6.72
N GLY A 222 19.71 2.23 7.32
CA GLY A 222 20.68 1.98 8.39
C GLY A 222 19.99 1.93 9.77
N ASP A 223 20.75 2.22 10.83
CA ASP A 223 20.24 2.16 12.21
C ASP A 223 19.32 3.34 12.58
N ARG A 224 19.34 4.41 11.78
CA ARG A 224 18.51 5.61 11.98
C ARG A 224 17.98 6.11 10.64
N ILE A 225 16.80 6.73 10.68
CA ILE A 225 16.20 7.42 9.54
C ILE A 225 16.01 8.90 9.88
N SER A 226 16.25 9.78 8.91
CA SER A 226 15.89 11.20 9.05
C SER A 226 14.37 11.36 8.86
N LEU A 227 13.76 12.11 9.77
CA LEU A 227 12.37 12.53 9.71
C LEU A 227 12.22 13.94 9.10
N GLY A 228 13.33 14.55 8.66
CA GLY A 228 13.40 15.94 8.24
C GLY A 228 13.89 16.84 9.37
N SER A 229 13.49 18.10 9.34
CA SER A 229 13.82 19.08 10.37
C SER A 229 12.54 19.67 10.95
N ARG A 230 12.55 20.03 12.23
CA ARG A 230 11.47 20.78 12.89
C ARG A 230 11.98 22.13 13.35
N ASP A 231 11.08 23.10 13.47
CA ASP A 231 11.40 24.38 14.10
C ASP A 231 11.33 24.22 15.62
N GLU A 232 12.40 24.62 16.30
CA GLU A 232 12.51 24.65 17.76
C GLU A 232 12.74 26.10 18.20
N VAL A 233 11.95 26.57 19.17
CA VAL A 233 12.14 27.91 19.75
C VAL A 233 13.39 27.89 20.61
N VAL A 234 14.41 28.63 20.19
CA VAL A 234 15.71 28.72 20.88
C VAL A 234 15.85 29.99 21.72
N GLY A 235 14.90 30.92 21.60
CA GLY A 235 14.84 32.13 22.41
C GLY A 235 13.80 33.12 21.93
N TYR A 236 13.83 34.31 22.53
CA TYR A 236 12.86 35.36 22.33
C TYR A 236 13.59 36.69 22.13
N ASP A 237 13.25 37.44 21.09
CA ASP A 237 13.56 38.87 20.99
C ASP A 237 12.43 39.63 21.67
N VAL A 238 12.76 40.29 22.78
CA VAL A 238 11.78 40.95 23.62
C VAL A 238 11.96 42.45 23.50
N THR A 239 10.98 43.13 22.92
CA THR A 239 10.96 44.58 22.87
C THR A 239 10.23 45.10 24.11
N TYR A 240 10.92 45.89 24.92
CA TYR A 240 10.42 46.44 26.18
C TYR A 240 10.55 47.95 26.19
N ARG A 241 9.74 48.60 27.04
CA ARG A 241 9.77 50.03 27.29
C ARG A 241 10.17 50.32 28.73
N PHE A 242 11.24 51.10 28.90
CA PHE A 242 11.70 51.59 30.20
C PHE A 242 12.05 53.07 30.07
N GLU A 243 11.55 53.90 31.01
CA GLU A 243 11.71 55.36 30.99
C GLU A 243 11.31 56.02 29.66
N GLY A 244 10.28 55.48 29.00
CA GLY A 244 9.77 55.99 27.72
C GLY A 244 10.61 55.63 26.49
N GLN A 245 11.72 54.89 26.65
CA GLN A 245 12.53 54.38 25.56
C GLN A 245 12.23 52.91 25.31
N GLU A 246 12.08 52.54 24.04
CA GLU A 246 11.93 51.15 23.61
C GLU A 246 13.29 50.54 23.30
N ARG A 247 13.52 49.32 23.77
CA ARG A 247 14.76 48.56 23.57
C ARG A 247 14.42 47.10 23.35
N THR A 248 15.27 46.39 22.62
CA THR A 248 15.11 44.95 22.37
C THR A 248 16.22 44.17 23.05
N VAL A 249 15.88 43.07 23.70
CA VAL A 249 16.84 42.17 24.35
C VAL A 249 16.54 40.72 24.00
N ARG A 250 17.61 39.93 23.80
CA ARG A 250 17.50 38.48 23.59
C ARG A 250 17.37 37.77 24.94
N MET A 251 16.34 36.94 25.07
CA MET A 251 16.10 36.10 26.25
C MET A 251 15.98 34.62 25.85
N ASN A 252 16.37 33.71 26.75
CA ASN A 252 16.25 32.26 26.52
C ASN A 252 14.84 31.75 26.84
N ASP A 253 14.20 32.32 27.85
CA ASP A 253 12.88 31.96 28.33
C ASP A 253 11.84 33.01 27.93
N ARG A 254 10.59 32.58 27.79
CA ARG A 254 9.49 33.49 27.46
C ARG A 254 9.27 34.47 28.62
N PRO A 255 9.39 35.80 28.41
CA PRO A 255 9.18 36.75 29.49
C PRO A 255 7.70 36.81 29.89
N GLY A 256 7.44 37.35 31.09
CA GLY A 256 6.12 37.82 31.46
C GLY A 256 5.83 39.21 30.90
N ASP A 257 4.73 39.83 31.33
CA ASP A 257 4.32 41.15 30.83
C ASP A 257 5.26 42.29 31.28
N ARG A 258 6.12 42.03 32.27
CA ARG A 258 7.09 42.99 32.81
C ARG A 258 8.43 42.34 33.13
N LEU A 259 9.50 43.11 32.92
CA LEU A 259 10.86 42.69 33.23
C LEU A 259 11.42 43.50 34.40
N PRO A 260 12.01 42.84 35.43
CA PRO A 260 12.67 43.57 36.51
C PRO A 260 13.93 44.26 36.00
N VAL A 261 14.16 45.47 36.51
CA VAL A 261 15.30 46.32 36.19
C VAL A 261 16.16 46.49 37.43
N ILE A 262 17.46 46.20 37.30
CA ILE A 262 18.47 46.38 38.36
C ILE A 262 19.58 47.24 37.79
N ASP A 263 19.94 48.31 38.50
CA ASP A 263 20.96 49.28 38.06
C ASP A 263 20.69 49.86 36.65
N GLY A 264 19.42 49.98 36.27
CA GLY A 264 18.98 50.49 34.97
C GLY A 264 19.03 49.48 33.82
N GLU A 265 19.43 48.23 34.08
CA GLU A 265 19.48 47.15 33.09
C GLU A 265 18.40 46.09 33.36
N VAL A 266 17.78 45.57 32.29
CA VAL A 266 16.77 44.52 32.40
C VAL A 266 17.41 43.18 32.73
N VAL A 267 16.84 42.46 33.69
CA VAL A 267 17.32 41.13 34.04
C VAL A 267 16.76 40.12 33.05
N VAL A 268 17.64 39.54 32.24
CA VAL A 268 17.29 38.57 31.19
C VAL A 268 17.20 37.12 31.69
N GLN A 269 17.66 36.86 32.91
CA GLN A 269 17.58 35.55 33.53
C GLN A 269 16.34 35.51 34.42
N THR A 270 15.28 34.84 33.94
CA THR A 270 14.23 34.41 34.86
C THR A 270 14.76 33.20 35.62
N ALA A 271 14.88 33.29 36.94
CA ALA A 271 15.04 32.10 37.75
C ALA A 271 13.77 31.27 37.58
N SER A 272 13.78 30.32 36.65
CA SER A 272 12.68 29.40 36.46
C SER A 272 12.49 28.63 37.77
N VAL A 273 11.37 28.88 38.46
CA VAL A 273 10.92 27.99 39.52
C VAL A 273 10.52 26.70 38.81
N ALA A 274 11.49 25.82 38.62
CA ALA A 274 11.29 24.50 38.07
C ALA A 274 10.26 23.79 38.96
N GLY A 275 9.01 23.70 38.48
CA GLY A 275 7.97 22.90 39.09
C GLY A 275 8.49 21.46 39.17
N THR A 276 8.82 21.03 40.39
CA THR A 276 9.23 19.66 40.65
C THR A 276 8.14 18.72 40.13
N PRO A 277 8.45 17.77 39.22
CA PRO A 277 7.47 16.77 38.83
C PRO A 277 7.18 15.93 40.06
N ARG A 278 5.91 15.94 40.52
CA ARG A 278 5.46 14.97 41.51
C ARG A 278 5.50 13.61 40.83
N GLY A 279 6.40 12.76 41.32
CA GLY A 279 6.50 11.35 40.94
C GLY A 279 5.33 10.53 41.47
#